data_AF-A0A1H4T2L3-F1
#
_entry.id   AF-A0A1H4T2L3-F1
#
_cell.length_a   1.000
_cell.length_b   1.000
_cell.length_c   1.000
_cell.angle_alpha   90.00
_cell.angle_beta   90.00
_cell.angle_gamma   90.00
#
_symmetry.space_group_name_H-M   'P 1'
#
loop_
_entity.id
_entity.type
_entity.pdbx_description
1 polymer ?
#
loop_
_entity_poly.entity_id
_entity_poly.type
_entity_poly.pdbx_seq_one_letter_code
_entity_poly.pdbx_strand_id
1 'polypeptide(L)'
;MPRSTNPGQTSDAAIAGESADSTRQRIVAAAKEEFARHGIAGARVDRIAKQARTSKERVYAYFRSKEALYAHVAERETTALVEATQLDPADLPGYAGILFDHFTARPDHYRLIMWGRLELAELADNTTSPLQATIAGKLDQLRDAQRIGLLDPAWDPVDVLALINQIAMTWAGQPEIAAAAADQAVDPSIAARRAALVAAVERMFPRSD
;
A
#
# COMPACT_ATOMS: atom_id res chain seq x y z
N MET A 1 -38.40 17.06 -45.16
CA MET A 1 -37.12 16.36 -44.94
C MET A 1 -36.79 16.39 -43.45
N PRO A 2 -37.14 15.39 -42.63
CA PRO A 2 -36.59 15.29 -41.28
C PRO A 2 -35.31 14.44 -41.28
N ARG A 3 -34.29 14.93 -40.57
CA ARG A 3 -32.99 14.28 -40.37
C ARG A 3 -33.18 13.00 -39.53
N SER A 4 -32.67 11.89 -40.04
CA SER A 4 -32.54 10.63 -39.32
C SER A 4 -31.51 10.79 -38.20
N THR A 5 -31.96 10.70 -36.94
CA THR A 5 -31.10 10.50 -35.78
C THR A 5 -30.78 9.01 -35.67
N ASN A 6 -29.51 8.68 -35.87
CA ASN A 6 -29.02 7.30 -35.92
C ASN A 6 -28.93 6.72 -34.48
N PRO A 7 -29.69 5.67 -34.12
CA PRO A 7 -29.72 5.11 -32.76
C PRO A 7 -28.45 4.34 -32.35
N GLY A 8 -27.47 4.17 -33.25
CA GLY A 8 -26.29 3.34 -33.02
C GLY A 8 -25.10 4.02 -32.32
N GLN A 9 -25.05 5.36 -32.23
CA GLN A 9 -23.86 6.05 -31.72
C GLN A 9 -23.75 6.13 -30.19
N THR A 10 -24.86 5.99 -29.45
CA THR A 10 -24.86 6.05 -27.98
C THR A 10 -24.45 4.73 -27.33
N SER A 11 -24.62 3.58 -28.02
CA SER A 11 -24.26 2.27 -27.48
C SER A 11 -22.77 1.95 -27.63
N ASP A 12 -22.12 2.36 -28.73
CA ASP A 12 -20.69 2.11 -28.94
C ASP A 12 -19.80 2.92 -27.98
N ALA A 13 -20.21 4.14 -27.60
CA ALA A 13 -19.47 4.97 -26.65
C ALA A 13 -19.50 4.40 -25.22
N ALA A 14 -20.62 3.77 -24.81
CA ALA A 14 -20.74 3.14 -23.50
C ALA A 14 -19.93 1.83 -23.41
N ILE A 15 -19.96 1.00 -24.46
CA ILE A 15 -19.16 -0.24 -24.56
C ILE A 15 -17.66 0.09 -24.68
N ALA A 16 -17.29 1.16 -25.38
CA ALA A 16 -15.92 1.66 -25.41
C ALA A 16 -15.46 2.19 -24.04
N GLY A 17 -16.35 2.80 -23.25
CA GLY A 17 -16.09 3.24 -21.87
C GLY A 17 -15.85 2.10 -20.90
N GLU A 18 -16.72 1.07 -20.88
CA GLU A 18 -16.56 -0.12 -20.02
C GLU A 18 -15.34 -0.98 -20.41
N SER A 19 -15.07 -1.12 -21.71
CA SER A 19 -13.90 -1.87 -22.19
C SER A 19 -12.58 -1.13 -21.96
N ALA A 20 -12.58 0.20 -22.03
CA ALA A 20 -11.41 1.02 -21.69
C ALA A 20 -11.08 0.93 -20.19
N ASP A 21 -12.08 0.95 -19.32
CA ASP A 21 -11.86 0.88 -17.88
C ASP A 21 -11.40 -0.52 -17.45
N SER A 22 -11.95 -1.58 -18.05
CA SER A 22 -11.43 -2.94 -17.84
C SER A 22 -10.00 -3.15 -18.37
N THR A 23 -9.61 -2.47 -19.45
CA THR A 23 -8.23 -2.53 -19.98
C THR A 23 -7.26 -1.81 -19.06
N ARG A 24 -7.62 -0.61 -18.59
CA ARG A 24 -6.83 0.15 -17.62
C ARG A 24 -6.62 -0.65 -16.35
N GLN A 25 -7.67 -1.28 -15.82
CA GLN A 25 -7.59 -2.14 -14.63
C GLN A 25 -6.66 -3.35 -14.84
N ARG A 26 -6.73 -4.02 -15.99
CA ARG A 26 -5.80 -5.12 -16.34
C ARG A 26 -4.35 -4.66 -16.40
N ILE A 27 -4.09 -3.48 -16.98
CA ILE A 27 -2.74 -2.88 -17.03
C ILE A 27 -2.24 -2.63 -15.60
N VAL A 28 -3.05 -2.01 -14.74
CA VAL A 28 -2.67 -1.70 -13.36
C VAL A 28 -2.39 -2.98 -12.56
N ALA A 29 -3.23 -4.01 -12.70
CA ALA A 29 -3.01 -5.30 -12.03
C ALA A 29 -1.72 -5.98 -12.49
N ALA A 30 -1.47 -6.05 -13.80
CA ALA A 30 -0.23 -6.61 -14.36
C ALA A 30 1.01 -5.79 -13.95
N ALA A 31 0.88 -4.47 -13.91
CA ALA A 31 1.97 -3.57 -13.50
C ALA A 31 2.33 -3.76 -12.02
N LYS A 32 1.35 -3.89 -11.12
CA LYS A 32 1.58 -4.18 -9.71
C LYS A 32 2.43 -5.44 -9.53
N GLU A 33 2.06 -6.52 -10.22
CA GLU A 33 2.76 -7.80 -10.16
C GLU A 33 4.20 -7.69 -10.72
N GLU A 34 4.38 -7.03 -11.86
CA GLU A 34 5.70 -6.81 -12.48
C GLU A 34 6.62 -5.95 -11.58
N PHE A 35 6.13 -4.84 -11.05
CA PHE A 35 6.91 -3.94 -10.19
C PHE A 35 7.27 -4.60 -8.86
N ALA A 36 6.34 -5.32 -8.22
CA ALA A 36 6.64 -6.03 -6.98
C ALA A 36 7.77 -7.06 -7.17
N ARG A 37 7.84 -7.71 -8.33
CA ARG A 37 8.89 -8.70 -8.64
C ARG A 37 10.21 -8.06 -9.02
N HIS A 38 10.19 -7.02 -9.84
CA HIS A 38 11.38 -6.57 -10.57
C HIS A 38 11.82 -5.13 -10.27
N GLY A 39 11.10 -4.40 -9.42
CA GLY A 39 11.34 -2.97 -9.21
C GLY A 39 10.97 -2.13 -10.43
N ILE A 40 11.20 -0.83 -10.37
CA ILE A 40 10.83 0.12 -11.42
C ILE A 40 11.79 -0.05 -12.59
N ALA A 41 13.10 -0.02 -12.33
CA ALA A 41 14.14 -0.19 -13.32
C ALA A 41 14.04 -1.54 -14.04
N GLY A 42 13.85 -2.63 -13.29
CA GLY A 42 13.77 -3.99 -13.84
C GLY A 42 12.43 -4.35 -14.49
N ALA A 43 11.36 -3.59 -14.22
CA ALA A 43 10.07 -3.82 -14.86
C ALA A 43 10.09 -3.55 -16.37
N ARG A 44 9.45 -4.44 -17.14
CA ARG A 44 9.34 -4.34 -18.60
C ARG A 44 7.89 -4.11 -19.02
N VAL A 45 7.65 -3.00 -19.72
CA VAL A 45 6.33 -2.68 -20.28
C VAL A 45 5.82 -3.77 -21.22
N ASP A 46 6.72 -4.46 -21.94
CA ASP A 46 6.35 -5.59 -22.80
C ASP A 46 5.70 -6.75 -22.01
N ARG A 47 6.23 -7.06 -20.82
CA ARG A 47 5.68 -8.10 -19.93
C ARG A 47 4.33 -7.68 -19.36
N ILE A 48 4.23 -6.41 -18.94
CA ILE A 48 2.98 -5.82 -18.45
C ILE A 48 1.90 -5.88 -19.54
N ALA A 49 2.20 -5.46 -20.77
CA ALA A 49 1.25 -5.47 -21.87
C ALA A 49 0.78 -6.90 -22.21
N LYS A 50 1.71 -7.86 -22.27
CA LYS A 50 1.41 -9.28 -22.50
C LYS A 50 0.49 -9.83 -21.41
N GLN A 51 0.82 -9.63 -20.14
CA GLN A 51 0.03 -10.12 -18.99
C GLN A 51 -1.35 -9.45 -18.94
N ALA A 52 -1.39 -8.14 -19.20
CA ALA A 52 -2.63 -7.38 -19.28
C ALA A 52 -3.46 -7.70 -20.53
N ARG A 53 -2.99 -8.56 -21.46
CA ARG A 53 -3.65 -8.87 -22.74
C ARG A 53 -3.97 -7.60 -23.55
N THR A 54 -2.96 -6.77 -23.74
CA THR A 54 -3.04 -5.51 -24.51
C THR A 54 -1.73 -5.24 -25.25
N SER A 55 -1.66 -4.17 -26.03
CA SER A 55 -0.45 -3.76 -26.74
C SER A 55 0.36 -2.74 -25.92
N LYS A 56 1.66 -2.64 -26.20
CA LYS A 56 2.56 -1.66 -25.57
C LYS A 56 2.11 -0.23 -25.85
N GLU A 57 1.66 0.04 -27.07
CA GLU A 57 1.11 1.35 -27.48
C GLU A 57 -0.11 1.69 -26.62
N ARG A 58 -0.98 0.71 -26.34
CA ARG A 58 -2.13 0.94 -25.47
C ARG A 58 -1.75 1.18 -24.01
N VAL A 59 -0.68 0.56 -23.50
CA VAL A 59 -0.14 0.92 -22.17
C VAL A 59 0.30 2.37 -22.14
N TYR A 60 1.07 2.82 -23.14
CA TYR A 60 1.52 4.21 -23.22
C TYR A 60 0.40 5.22 -23.50
N ALA A 61 -0.69 4.80 -24.13
CA ALA A 61 -1.89 5.62 -24.30
C ALA A 61 -2.55 5.96 -22.95
N TYR A 62 -2.51 5.05 -21.95
CA TYR A 62 -3.01 5.32 -20.60
C TYR A 62 -1.95 5.96 -19.69
N PHE A 63 -0.69 5.56 -19.82
CA PHE A 63 0.39 5.94 -18.91
C PHE A 63 1.60 6.43 -19.69
N ARG A 64 1.88 7.74 -19.59
CA ARG A 64 2.91 8.42 -20.41
C ARG A 64 4.31 7.83 -20.28
N SER A 65 4.62 7.19 -19.15
CA SER A 65 5.90 6.51 -18.93
C SER A 65 5.73 5.33 -17.96
N LYS A 66 6.80 4.53 -17.80
CA LYS A 66 6.83 3.43 -16.84
C LYS A 66 6.77 3.96 -15.40
N GLU A 67 7.41 5.09 -15.14
CA GLU A 67 7.44 5.80 -13.86
C GLU A 67 6.06 6.38 -13.54
N ALA A 68 5.35 6.93 -14.54
CA ALA A 68 3.97 7.39 -14.37
C ALA A 68 3.02 6.22 -14.08
N LEU A 69 3.21 5.06 -14.72
CA LEU A 69 2.48 3.83 -14.41
C LEU A 69 2.78 3.35 -12.99
N TYR A 70 4.05 3.35 -12.57
CA TYR A 70 4.44 3.01 -11.21
C TYR A 70 3.80 3.96 -10.18
N ALA A 71 3.91 5.27 -10.38
CA ALA A 71 3.33 6.27 -9.49
C ALA A 71 1.82 6.07 -9.32
N HIS A 72 1.10 5.78 -10.41
CA HIS A 72 -0.33 5.50 -10.34
C HIS A 72 -0.64 4.20 -9.57
N VAL A 73 0.15 3.14 -9.76
CA VAL A 73 -0.01 1.89 -9.00
C VAL A 73 0.29 2.14 -7.51
N ALA A 74 1.38 2.83 -7.19
CA ALA A 74 1.78 3.14 -5.83
C ALA A 74 0.76 4.03 -5.10
N GLU A 75 0.20 5.03 -5.77
CA GLU A 75 -0.87 5.88 -5.25
C GLU A 75 -2.12 5.04 -4.91
N ARG A 76 -2.57 4.19 -5.85
CA ARG A 76 -3.73 3.31 -5.62
C ARG A 76 -3.52 2.36 -4.45
N GLU A 77 -2.34 1.75 -4.36
CA GLU A 77 -2.00 0.86 -3.26
C GLU A 77 -1.90 1.62 -1.93
N THR A 78 -1.33 2.83 -1.94
CA THR A 78 -1.28 3.70 -0.75
C THR A 78 -2.69 4.05 -0.27
N THR A 79 -3.60 4.47 -1.15
CA THR A 79 -5.00 4.74 -0.80
C THR A 79 -5.65 3.51 -0.17
N ALA A 80 -5.49 2.33 -0.78
CA ALA A 80 -6.04 1.09 -0.23
C ALA A 80 -5.44 0.71 1.14
N LEU A 81 -4.16 1.00 1.38
CA LEU A 81 -3.53 0.84 2.70
C LEU A 81 -4.16 1.79 3.71
N VAL A 82 -4.29 3.08 3.37
CA VAL A 82 -4.84 4.09 4.28
C VAL A 82 -6.29 3.77 4.67
N GLU A 83 -7.12 3.38 3.70
CA GLU A 83 -8.51 2.97 3.94
C GLU A 83 -8.60 1.73 4.83
N ALA A 84 -7.70 0.76 4.64
CA ALA A 84 -7.68 -0.47 5.42
C ALA A 84 -7.03 -0.32 6.81
N THR A 85 -6.25 0.75 7.05
CA THR A 85 -5.40 0.91 8.24
C THR A 85 -5.63 2.27 8.91
N GLN A 86 -6.89 2.50 9.29
CA GLN A 86 -7.25 3.64 10.11
C GLN A 86 -6.58 3.52 11.48
N LEU A 87 -5.93 4.60 11.90
CA LEU A 87 -5.31 4.68 13.22
C LEU A 87 -6.41 4.92 14.26
N ASP A 88 -6.46 4.04 15.26
CA ASP A 88 -7.16 4.31 16.51
C ASP A 88 -6.09 4.59 17.57
N PRO A 89 -5.94 5.85 18.03
CA PRO A 89 -4.94 6.16 19.04
C PRO A 89 -5.27 5.58 20.43
N ALA A 90 -6.51 5.13 20.67
CA ALA A 90 -6.89 4.43 21.89
C ALA A 90 -6.57 2.92 21.84
N ASP A 91 -6.27 2.37 20.65
CA ASP A 91 -5.91 0.97 20.45
C ASP A 91 -4.73 0.81 19.47
N LEU A 92 -3.57 1.36 19.86
CA LEU A 92 -2.32 1.19 19.13
C LEU A 92 -1.93 -0.29 18.89
N PRO A 93 -2.14 -1.22 19.85
CA PRO A 93 -1.91 -2.65 19.64
C PRO A 93 -2.83 -3.24 18.57
N GLY A 94 -4.12 -2.89 18.57
CA GLY A 94 -5.07 -3.25 17.53
C GLY A 94 -4.67 -2.70 16.16
N TYR A 95 -4.28 -1.42 16.10
CA TYR A 95 -3.76 -0.78 14.88
C TYR A 95 -2.54 -1.53 14.31
N ALA A 96 -1.59 -1.93 15.16
CA ALA A 96 -0.44 -2.73 14.74
C ALA A 96 -0.86 -4.11 14.19
N GLY A 97 -1.87 -4.74 14.80
CA GLY A 97 -2.46 -5.98 14.30
C GLY A 97 -3.09 -5.83 12.92
N ILE A 98 -3.84 -4.76 12.68
CA ILE A 98 -4.47 -4.46 11.37
C ILE A 98 -3.40 -4.28 10.29
N LEU A 99 -2.33 -3.52 10.58
CA LEU A 99 -1.20 -3.37 9.66
C LEU A 99 -0.51 -4.71 9.36
N PHE A 100 -0.26 -5.52 10.40
CA PHE A 100 0.32 -6.85 10.25
C PHE A 100 -0.53 -7.75 9.34
N ASP A 101 -1.85 -7.76 9.54
CA ASP A 101 -2.79 -8.55 8.75
C ASP A 101 -2.76 -8.10 7.28
N HIS A 102 -2.73 -6.79 7.02
CA HIS A 102 -2.65 -6.25 5.66
C HIS A 102 -1.38 -6.68 4.91
N PHE A 103 -0.21 -6.54 5.53
CA PHE A 103 1.06 -6.88 4.87
C PHE A 103 1.30 -8.39 4.77
N THR A 104 0.76 -9.17 5.70
CA THR A 104 0.78 -10.65 5.60
C THR A 104 -0.11 -11.14 4.46
N ALA A 105 -1.29 -10.53 4.28
CA ALA A 105 -2.18 -10.85 3.17
C ALA A 105 -1.68 -10.36 1.81
N ARG A 106 -0.81 -9.33 1.78
CA ARG A 106 -0.31 -8.69 0.55
C ARG A 106 1.21 -8.46 0.57
N PRO A 107 2.04 -9.53 0.50
CA PRO A 107 3.51 -9.39 0.50
C PRO A 107 4.06 -8.62 -0.70
N ASP A 108 3.36 -8.64 -1.82
CA ASP A 108 3.65 -7.90 -3.04
C ASP A 108 3.55 -6.39 -2.85
N HIS A 109 2.60 -5.93 -2.04
CA HIS A 109 2.45 -4.51 -1.69
C HIS A 109 3.67 -4.03 -0.89
N TYR A 110 4.14 -4.79 0.10
CA TYR A 110 5.36 -4.44 0.84
C TYR A 110 6.55 -4.27 -0.10
N ARG A 111 6.76 -5.21 -1.04
CA ARG A 111 7.84 -5.14 -2.04
C ARG A 111 7.71 -3.92 -2.95
N LEU A 112 6.52 -3.61 -3.41
CA LEU A 112 6.25 -2.43 -4.23
C LEU A 112 6.72 -1.16 -3.51
N ILE A 113 6.31 -0.97 -2.25
CA ILE A 113 6.72 0.18 -1.45
C ILE A 113 8.24 0.23 -1.29
N MET A 114 8.86 -0.91 -0.97
CA MET A 114 10.31 -0.98 -0.77
C MET A 114 11.11 -0.64 -2.03
N TRP A 115 10.66 -1.09 -3.21
CA TRP A 115 11.26 -0.68 -4.48
C TRP A 115 11.15 0.84 -4.70
N GLY A 116 9.98 1.42 -4.43
CA GLY A 116 9.81 2.88 -4.51
C GLY A 116 10.77 3.63 -3.59
N ARG A 117 10.96 3.15 -2.36
CA ARG A 117 11.92 3.74 -1.42
C ARG A 117 13.35 3.64 -1.93
N LEU A 118 13.75 2.53 -2.53
CA LEU A 118 15.12 2.34 -3.02
C LEU A 118 15.40 3.10 -4.32
N GLU A 119 14.42 3.21 -5.21
CA GLU A 119 14.62 3.74 -6.56
C GLU A 119 14.19 5.20 -6.72
N LEU A 120 13.35 5.74 -5.84
CA LEU A 120 12.80 7.10 -5.95
C LEU A 120 13.10 8.01 -4.76
N ALA A 121 13.69 7.52 -3.66
CA ALA A 121 13.92 8.35 -2.47
C ALA A 121 14.82 9.58 -2.74
N GLU A 122 15.75 9.49 -3.69
CA GLU A 122 16.61 10.62 -4.08
C GLU A 122 15.90 11.64 -5.00
N LEU A 123 14.75 11.26 -5.58
CA LEU A 123 14.02 12.03 -6.57
C LEU A 123 12.72 12.65 -6.02
N ALA A 124 12.32 12.29 -4.79
CA ALA A 124 11.09 12.77 -4.19
C ALA A 124 11.28 14.17 -3.60
N ASP A 125 10.64 15.17 -4.21
CA ASP A 125 10.32 16.41 -3.51
C ASP A 125 9.29 16.08 -2.42
N ASN A 126 9.76 16.01 -1.17
CA ASN A 126 9.06 15.40 -0.04
C ASN A 126 7.81 16.17 0.45
N THR A 127 7.40 17.23 -0.24
CA THR A 127 6.45 18.23 0.24
C THR A 127 5.02 18.07 -0.28
N THR A 128 4.76 17.22 -1.28
CA THR A 128 3.45 17.20 -1.98
C THR A 128 2.85 15.81 -2.22
N SER A 129 3.25 14.79 -1.46
CA SER A 129 2.70 13.43 -1.60
C SER A 129 1.42 13.25 -0.75
N PRO A 130 0.35 12.62 -1.26
CA PRO A 130 -0.83 12.24 -0.48
C PRO A 130 -0.50 11.44 0.78
N LEU A 131 0.56 10.62 0.74
CA LEU A 131 1.06 9.87 1.88
C LEU A 131 1.53 10.79 3.01
N GLN A 132 2.20 11.91 2.69
CA GLN A 132 2.66 12.88 3.69
C GLN A 132 1.48 13.53 4.41
N ALA A 133 0.41 13.87 3.69
CA ALA A 133 -0.81 14.38 4.31
C ALA A 133 -1.45 13.36 5.25
N THR A 134 -1.48 12.07 4.89
CA THR A 134 -1.95 11.02 5.80
C THR A 134 -1.06 10.87 7.03
N ILE A 135 0.27 10.91 6.86
CA ILE A 135 1.21 10.85 7.98
C ILE A 135 0.98 12.03 8.92
N ALA A 136 0.89 13.26 8.40
CA ALA A 136 0.61 14.44 9.20
C ALA A 136 -0.68 14.30 10.02
N GLY A 137 -1.76 13.83 9.39
CA GLY A 137 -3.02 13.57 10.10
C GLY A 137 -2.91 12.51 11.20
N LYS A 138 -2.15 11.42 10.97
CA LYS A 138 -1.88 10.41 12.00
C LYS A 138 -1.06 10.97 13.16
N LEU A 139 -0.07 11.83 12.88
CA LEU A 139 0.73 12.49 13.91
C LEU A 139 -0.15 13.44 14.75
N ASP A 140 -1.07 14.17 14.14
CA ASP A 140 -2.01 15.03 14.86
C ASP A 140 -2.96 14.22 15.77
N GLN A 141 -3.46 13.08 15.30
CA GLN A 141 -4.26 12.17 16.14
C GLN A 141 -3.49 11.67 17.36
N LEU A 142 -2.21 11.33 17.21
CA LEU A 142 -1.36 10.92 18.32
C LEU A 142 -1.10 12.08 19.30
N ARG A 143 -0.88 13.30 18.81
CA ARG A 143 -0.75 14.50 19.65
C ARG A 143 -2.02 14.79 20.44
N ASP A 144 -3.18 14.61 19.81
CA ASP A 144 -4.47 14.77 20.47
C ASP A 144 -4.68 13.72 21.57
N ALA A 145 -4.30 12.47 21.30
CA ALA A 145 -4.32 11.38 22.28
C ALA A 145 -3.45 11.67 23.51
N GLN A 146 -2.26 12.24 23.32
CA GLN A 146 -1.41 12.69 24.42
C GLN A 146 -2.07 13.79 25.24
N ARG A 147 -2.72 14.75 24.57
CA ARG A 147 -3.41 15.87 25.25
C ARG A 147 -4.55 15.41 26.16
N ILE A 148 -5.24 14.33 25.79
CA ILE A 148 -6.35 13.76 26.57
C ILE A 148 -5.91 12.61 27.50
N GLY A 149 -4.60 12.34 27.59
CA GLY A 149 -4.04 11.35 28.51
C GLY A 149 -4.15 9.88 28.06
N LEU A 150 -4.45 9.62 26.78
CA LEU A 150 -4.50 8.26 26.22
C LEU A 150 -3.13 7.72 25.79
N LEU A 151 -2.14 8.60 25.60
CA LEU A 151 -0.78 8.25 25.21
C LEU A 151 0.21 9.02 26.08
N ASP A 152 1.26 8.36 26.55
CA ASP A 152 2.29 8.99 27.39
C ASP A 152 2.94 10.18 26.63
N PRO A 153 2.92 11.40 27.20
CA PRO A 153 3.45 12.60 26.57
C PRO A 153 4.98 12.60 26.45
N ALA A 154 5.70 11.65 27.07
CA ALA A 154 7.14 11.52 26.92
C ALA A 154 7.57 11.02 25.53
N TRP A 155 6.68 10.38 24.78
CA TRP A 155 6.97 9.91 23.43
C TRP A 155 6.82 11.03 22.40
N ASP A 156 7.72 11.08 21.42
CA ASP A 156 7.44 11.85 20.20
C ASP A 156 6.45 11.07 19.31
N PRO A 157 5.33 11.68 18.88
CA PRO A 157 4.38 11.05 17.95
C PRO A 157 5.02 10.49 16.68
N VAL A 158 6.11 11.10 16.19
CA VAL A 158 6.88 10.61 15.03
C VAL A 158 7.49 9.25 15.33
N ASP A 159 8.10 9.11 16.50
CA ASP A 159 8.73 7.86 16.92
C ASP A 159 7.68 6.77 17.17
N VAL A 160 6.55 7.10 17.79
CA VAL A 160 5.44 6.16 18.00
C VAL A 160 4.96 5.59 16.66
N LEU A 161 4.66 6.47 15.69
CA LEU A 161 4.15 6.05 14.39
C LEU A 161 5.20 5.24 13.61
N ALA A 162 6.47 5.64 13.65
CA ALA A 162 7.55 4.92 13.00
C ALA A 162 7.74 3.52 13.60
N LEU A 163 7.82 3.42 14.93
CA LEU A 163 8.02 2.16 15.65
C LEU A 163 6.88 1.17 15.38
N ILE A 164 5.62 1.61 15.50
CA ILE A 164 4.46 0.74 15.23
C ILE A 164 4.50 0.22 13.79
N ASN A 165 4.78 1.08 12.82
CA ASN A 165 4.88 0.67 11.42
C ASN A 165 6.03 -0.34 11.20
N GLN A 166 7.20 -0.15 11.81
CA GLN A 166 8.32 -1.08 11.70
C GLN A 166 8.01 -2.44 12.33
N ILE A 167 7.41 -2.42 13.53
CA ILE A 167 7.00 -3.63 14.24
C ILE A 167 5.96 -4.39 13.39
N ALA A 168 4.91 -3.71 12.91
CA ALA A 168 3.87 -4.28 12.05
C ALA A 168 4.41 -4.96 10.79
N MET A 169 5.45 -4.39 10.17
CA MET A 169 6.07 -4.91 8.96
C MET A 169 7.22 -5.89 9.21
N THR A 170 7.51 -6.26 10.46
CA THR A 170 8.70 -7.02 10.85
C THR A 170 8.89 -8.32 10.06
N TRP A 171 7.82 -9.10 9.85
CA TRP A 171 7.88 -10.39 9.13
C TRP A 171 7.90 -10.23 7.61
N ALA A 172 7.40 -9.10 7.08
CA ALA A 172 7.52 -8.78 5.67
C ALA A 172 8.94 -8.31 5.32
N GLY A 173 9.61 -7.65 6.27
CA GLY A 173 10.98 -7.11 6.10
C GLY A 173 12.12 -8.06 6.44
N GLN A 174 11.84 -9.19 7.10
CA GLN A 174 12.87 -10.14 7.56
C GLN A 174 12.61 -11.56 7.03
N PRO A 175 12.69 -11.79 5.70
CA PRO A 175 12.40 -13.09 5.09
C PRO A 175 13.33 -14.21 5.58
N GLU A 176 14.57 -13.90 5.92
CA GLU A 176 15.55 -14.85 6.47
C GLU A 176 15.13 -15.36 7.86
N ILE A 177 14.61 -14.48 8.72
CA ILE A 177 14.08 -14.87 10.03
C ILE A 177 12.73 -15.56 9.87
N ALA A 178 11.89 -15.12 8.93
CA ALA A 178 10.64 -15.80 8.59
C ALA A 178 10.88 -17.25 8.14
N ALA A 179 11.90 -17.49 7.33
CA ALA A 179 12.29 -18.83 6.91
C ALA A 179 12.75 -19.71 8.09
N ALA A 180 13.60 -19.17 8.97
CA ALA A 180 14.04 -19.90 10.16
C ALA A 180 12.89 -20.21 11.14
N ALA A 181 11.91 -19.29 11.25
CA ALA A 181 10.76 -19.46 12.13
C ALA A 181 9.84 -20.63 11.72
N ALA A 182 9.85 -21.06 10.46
CA ALA A 182 9.05 -22.19 10.01
C ALA A 182 9.40 -23.50 10.73
N ASP A 183 10.68 -23.70 11.04
CA ASP A 183 11.20 -24.92 11.67
C ASP A 183 11.55 -24.75 13.15
N GLN A 184 11.91 -23.52 13.56
CA GLN A 184 12.44 -23.26 14.91
C GLN A 184 11.43 -22.65 15.89
N ALA A 185 10.29 -22.16 15.42
CA ALA A 185 9.30 -21.57 16.32
C ALA A 185 8.57 -22.66 17.13
N VAL A 186 8.40 -22.40 18.43
CA VAL A 186 7.59 -23.27 19.33
C VAL A 186 6.15 -23.39 18.81
N ASP A 187 5.58 -22.29 18.33
CA ASP A 187 4.34 -22.26 17.58
C ASP A 187 4.60 -21.56 16.25
N PRO A 188 4.59 -22.24 15.10
CA PRO A 188 4.89 -21.66 13.78
C PRO A 188 3.72 -20.86 13.18
N SER A 189 2.57 -20.79 13.84
CA SER A 189 1.39 -20.13 13.29
C SER A 189 1.59 -18.62 13.10
N ILE A 190 0.98 -18.10 12.03
CA ILE A 190 0.87 -16.65 11.79
C ILE A 190 0.15 -15.97 12.96
N ALA A 191 -0.83 -16.64 13.56
CA ALA A 191 -1.55 -16.14 14.73
C ALA A 191 -0.63 -15.89 15.93
N ALA A 192 0.33 -16.79 16.20
CA ALA A 192 1.31 -16.59 17.26
C ALA A 192 2.26 -15.41 16.98
N ARG A 193 2.60 -15.17 15.71
CA ARG A 193 3.37 -13.97 15.31
C ARG A 193 2.60 -12.70 15.55
N ARG A 194 1.33 -12.67 15.13
CA ARG A 194 0.40 -11.57 15.38
C ARG A 194 0.24 -11.29 16.88
N ALA A 195 0.03 -12.34 17.69
CA ALA A 195 -0.16 -12.20 19.13
C ALA A 195 1.09 -11.61 19.82
N ALA A 196 2.28 -12.09 19.47
CA ALA A 196 3.54 -11.55 20.01
C ALA A 196 3.73 -10.07 19.65
N LEU A 197 3.42 -9.71 18.40
CA LEU A 197 3.50 -8.35 17.90
C LEU A 197 2.56 -7.39 18.64
N VAL A 198 1.28 -7.75 18.74
CA VAL A 198 0.26 -6.97 19.46
C VAL A 198 0.67 -6.80 20.93
N ALA A 199 1.12 -7.88 21.56
CA ALA A 199 1.58 -7.82 22.95
C ALA A 199 2.88 -7.01 23.14
N ALA A 200 3.73 -6.89 22.12
CA ALA A 200 4.90 -6.02 22.17
C ALA A 200 4.49 -4.54 22.13
N VAL A 201 3.56 -4.19 21.22
CA VAL A 201 3.03 -2.83 21.12
C VAL A 201 2.26 -2.43 22.37
N GLU A 202 1.46 -3.33 22.96
CA GLU A 202 0.79 -3.11 24.26
C GLU A 202 1.78 -2.77 25.37
N ARG A 203 2.94 -3.42 25.42
CA ARG A 203 3.95 -3.13 26.46
C ARG A 203 4.67 -1.81 26.24
N MET A 204 4.79 -1.35 24.99
CA MET A 204 5.40 -0.06 24.66
C MET A 204 4.43 1.09 24.88
N PHE A 205 3.17 0.91 24.49
CA PHE A 205 2.11 1.90 24.57
C PHE A 205 0.85 1.23 25.16
N PRO A 206 0.77 1.08 26.50
CA PRO A 206 -0.35 0.43 27.15
C PRO A 206 -1.65 1.17 26.87
N ARG A 207 -2.73 0.42 26.63
CA ARG A 207 -4.07 1.02 26.54
C ARG A 207 -4.45 1.62 27.89
N SER A 208 -5.07 2.79 27.88
CA SER A 208 -5.61 3.40 29.09
C SER A 208 -6.79 2.59 29.61
N ASP A 209 -6.81 2.37 30.93
CA ASP A 209 -7.91 1.73 31.66
C ASP A 209 -9.19 2.60 31.70
#